data_AF-A0A426XRU2-F1
#
_entry.id   AF-A0A426XRU2-F1
#
_cell.length_a   1.000
_cell.length_b   1.000
_cell.length_c   1.000
_cell.angle_alpha   90.00
_cell.angle_beta   90.00
_cell.angle_gamma   90.00
#
_symmetry.space_group_name_H-M   'P 1'
#
loop_
_entity.id
_entity.type
_entity.pdbx_description
1 polymer ?
#
loop_
_entity_poly.entity_id
_entity_poly.type
_entity_poly.pdbx_seq_one_letter_code
_entity_poly.pdbx_strand_id
1 'polypeptide(L)' 'MESKANEEAPLEEGSVKAKWRLPILAMTADVIQATHEECVKCGMDGYVSKPFEEAQLYQAVARFVVSQPIPDS' A
#
# COMPACT_ATOMS: atom_id res chain seq x y z
N MET A 1 59.39 9.63 6.88
CA MET A 1 58.51 8.48 7.11
C MET A 1 57.13 9.07 7.41
N GLU A 2 56.34 9.37 6.38
CA GLU A 2 55.36 8.43 5.79
C GLU A 2 54.23 8.17 6.82
N SER A 3 52.95 8.49 6.59
CA SER A 3 52.18 8.43 5.34
C SER A 3 50.81 9.12 5.47
N LYS A 4 50.40 9.76 4.37
CA LYS A 4 49.10 9.69 3.66
C LYS A 4 47.82 9.44 4.49
N ALA A 5 46.90 10.41 4.51
CA ALA A 5 45.80 10.59 3.53
C ALA A 5 44.55 9.79 3.91
N ASN A 6 43.43 10.49 4.16
CA ASN A 6 42.27 10.32 3.29
C ASN A 6 41.31 11.51 3.45
N GLU A 7 41.16 12.23 2.35
CA GLU A 7 40.11 13.21 2.11
C GLU A 7 38.89 12.45 1.55
N GLU A 8 37.73 12.83 2.07
CA GLU A 8 36.36 12.71 1.54
C GLU A 8 35.82 11.39 0.97
N ALA A 9 34.67 10.98 1.52
CA ALA A 9 33.55 10.52 0.71
C ALA A 9 32.24 10.98 1.39
N PRO A 10 31.37 11.73 0.71
CA PRO A 10 30.02 12.03 1.18
C PRO A 10 29.25 10.73 1.37
N LEU A 11 28.53 10.63 2.48
CA LEU A 11 27.62 9.53 2.76
C LEU A 11 26.48 9.59 1.73
N GLU A 12 26.61 8.72 0.72
CA GLU A 12 25.67 8.44 -0.35
C GLU A 12 24.22 8.45 0.17
N GLU A 13 23.38 9.25 -0.50
CA GLU A 13 21.94 9.36 -0.29
C GLU A 13 21.30 7.97 -0.37
N GLY A 14 20.97 7.42 0.79
CA GLY A 14 20.29 6.14 0.91
C GLY A 14 18.95 6.20 0.20
N SER A 15 18.92 5.62 -1.01
CA SER A 15 17.73 5.30 -1.79
C SER A 15 16.54 5.04 -0.87
N VAL A 16 15.56 5.96 -0.87
CA VAL A 16 14.30 5.80 -0.18
C VAL A 16 13.64 4.56 -0.79
N LYS A 17 13.83 3.38 -0.19
CA LYS A 17 13.12 2.19 -0.62
C LYS A 17 11.65 2.49 -0.40
N ALA A 18 10.92 2.76 -1.48
CA ALA A 18 9.49 2.89 -1.44
C ALA A 18 8.95 1.63 -0.76
N LYS A 19 8.37 1.80 0.43
CA LYS A 19 7.80 0.69 1.19
C LYS A 19 6.51 0.28 0.48
N TRP A 20 6.62 -0.67 -0.43
CA TRP A 20 5.47 -1.28 -1.09
C TRP A 20 4.60 -1.94 -0.03
N ARG A 21 3.47 -1.29 0.29
CA ARG A 21 2.45 -1.85 1.19
C ARG A 21 1.42 -2.56 0.33
N LEU A 22 1.20 -3.84 0.60
CA LEU A 22 0.13 -4.60 -0.05
C LEU A 22 -1.22 -4.10 0.48
N PRO A 23 -2.13 -3.60 -0.37
CA PRO A 23 -3.42 -3.10 0.07
C PRO A 23 -4.30 -4.20 0.68
N ILE A 24 -4.96 -3.90 1.79
CA ILE A 24 -5.88 -4.81 2.49
C ILE A 24 -7.30 -4.25 2.44
N LEU A 25 -8.22 -4.99 1.79
CA LEU A 25 -9.64 -4.66 1.72
C LEU A 25 -10.45 -5.58 2.62
N ALA A 26 -11.10 -5.02 3.64
CA ALA A 26 -11.93 -5.77 4.57
C ALA A 26 -13.31 -6.12 3.97
N MET A 27 -13.87 -7.27 4.31
CA MET A 27 -15.22 -7.65 3.90
C MET A 27 -16.04 -8.04 5.12
N THR A 28 -16.83 -7.10 5.66
CA THR A 28 -17.56 -7.24 6.92
C THR A 28 -18.97 -7.77 6.71
N ALA A 29 -19.50 -8.63 7.59
CA ALA A 29 -20.92 -8.99 7.61
C ALA A 29 -21.80 -8.04 8.43
N ASP A 30 -21.18 -7.15 9.21
CA ASP A 30 -21.88 -6.24 10.11
C ASP A 30 -21.77 -4.78 9.62
N VAL A 31 -22.92 -4.14 9.45
CA VAL A 31 -23.11 -2.78 8.89
C VAL A 31 -23.02 -1.71 9.98
N ILE A 32 -23.05 -2.13 11.26
CA ILE A 32 -22.97 -1.22 12.39
C ILE A 32 -21.59 -0.54 12.31
N GLN A 33 -21.62 0.75 11.97
CA GLN A 33 -20.58 1.77 11.80
C GLN A 33 -19.25 1.61 12.59
N ALA A 34 -19.25 0.80 13.64
CA ALA A 34 -18.09 0.32 14.37
C ALA A 34 -17.06 -0.45 13.54
N THR A 35 -17.42 -1.05 12.39
CA THR A 35 -16.44 -1.76 11.55
C THR A 35 -15.60 -0.83 10.68
N HIS A 36 -16.14 0.26 10.13
CA HIS A 36 -15.34 1.12 9.25
C HIS A 36 -14.18 1.79 9.99
N GLU A 37 -14.48 2.47 11.10
CA GLU A 37 -13.46 3.16 11.89
C GLU A 37 -12.44 2.19 12.50
N GLU A 38 -12.89 1.02 12.95
CA GLU A 38 -12.01 -0.01 13.49
C GLU A 38 -11.13 -0.63 12.40
N CYS A 39 -11.69 -0.96 11.23
CA CYS A 39 -10.92 -1.44 10.08
C CYS A 39 -9.82 -0.46 9.69
N VAL A 40 -10.13 0.84 9.66
CA VAL A 40 -9.13 1.88 9.36
C VAL A 40 -8.08 1.97 10.47
N LYS A 41 -8.47 1.93 11.76
CA LYS A 41 -7.54 1.93 12.91
C LYS A 41 -6.60 0.71 12.90
N CYS A 42 -7.09 -0.46 12.49
CA CYS A 42 -6.29 -1.67 12.34
C CYS A 42 -5.31 -1.62 11.15
N GLY A 43 -5.31 -0.55 10.34
CA GLY A 43 -4.44 -0.43 9.19
C GLY A 43 -4.95 -1.22 7.98
N MET A 44 -6.26 -1.26 7.76
CA MET A 44 -6.85 -1.67 6.48
C MET A 44 -6.97 -0.47 5.55
N ASP A 45 -6.90 -0.69 4.25
CA ASP A 45 -6.92 0.37 3.24
C ASP A 45 -8.34 0.67 2.74
N GLY A 46 -9.28 -0.25 2.98
CA GLY A 46 -10.70 -0.06 2.71
C GLY A 46 -11.56 -1.17 3.30
N TYR A 47 -12.87 -1.08 3.06
CA TYR A 47 -13.83 -2.13 3.43
C TYR A 47 -15.01 -2.21 2.44
N VAL A 48 -15.70 -3.35 2.44
CA VAL A 48 -17.00 -3.60 1.79
C VAL A 48 -17.90 -4.37 2.76
N SER A 49 -19.17 -4.00 2.86
CA SER A 49 -20.14 -4.71 3.71
C SER A 49 -20.87 -5.80 2.94
N LYS A 50 -21.10 -6.96 3.57
CA LYS A 50 -21.83 -8.12 3.04
C LYS A 50 -23.30 -8.05 3.50
N PRO A 51 -24.25 -8.49 2.65
CA PRO A 51 -24.04 -8.86 1.26
C PRO A 51 -23.73 -7.63 0.39
N PHE A 52 -22.91 -7.81 -0.65
CA PHE A 52 -22.61 -6.78 -1.65
C PHE A 52 -22.84 -7.32 -3.06
N GLU A 53 -23.08 -6.41 -3.99
CA GLU A 53 -23.10 -6.71 -5.42
C GLU A 53 -21.67 -6.79 -5.97
N GLU A 54 -21.43 -7.58 -7.01
CA GLU A 54 -20.11 -7.73 -7.63
C GLU A 54 -19.51 -6.37 -8.03
N ALA A 55 -20.34 -5.48 -8.60
CA ALA A 55 -19.93 -4.14 -9.00
C ALA A 55 -19.36 -3.32 -7.83
N GLN A 56 -19.90 -3.48 -6.61
CA GLN A 56 -19.41 -2.77 -5.42
C GLN A 56 -18.02 -3.28 -5.01
N LEU A 57 -17.79 -4.58 -5.09
CA LEU A 57 -16.48 -5.18 -4.81
C LEU A 57 -15.45 -4.73 -5.86
N TYR A 58 -15.79 -4.79 -7.14
CA TYR A 58 -14.90 -4.34 -8.22
C TYR A 58 -14.52 -2.87 -8.07
N GLN A 59 -15.49 -2.01 -7.74
CA GLN A 59 -15.23 -0.59 -7.51
C GLN A 59 -14.31 -0.36 -6.31
N ALA A 60 -14.45 -1.14 -5.24
CA ALA A 60 -13.58 -1.04 -4.07
C ALA A 60 -12.14 -1.49 -4.40
N VAL A 61 -11.97 -2.60 -5.13
CA VAL A 61 -10.66 -3.11 -5.55
C VAL A 61 -9.98 -2.18 -6.55
N ALA A 62 -10.74 -1.59 -7.48
CA ALA A 62 -10.23 -0.68 -8.50
C ALA A 62 -9.45 0.51 -7.93
N ARG A 63 -9.74 0.92 -6.69
CA ARG A 63 -9.03 2.01 -5.99
C ARG A 63 -7.58 1.68 -5.66
N PHE A 64 -7.22 0.39 -5.60
CA PHE A 64 -5.92 -0.08 -5.15
C PHE A 64 -5.04 -0.65 -6.27
N VAL A 65 -5.60 -0.82 -7.47
CA VAL A 65 -4.88 -1.33 -8.63
C VAL A 65 -4.55 -0.18 -9.58
N VAL A 66 -3.28 -0.04 -9.93
CA VAL A 66 -2.87 0.76 -11.07
C VAL A 66 -2.80 -0.15 -12.29
N SER A 67 -3.59 0.15 -13.32
CA SER A 67 -3.47 -0.54 -14.60
C SER A 67 -2.07 -0.31 -15.16
N GLN A 68 -1.21 -1.32 -15.03
CA GLN A 68 0.02 -1.37 -15.82
C GLN A 68 -0.38 -1.85 -17.23
N PRO A 69 -0.04 -1.11 -18.30
CA PRO A 69 -0.23 -1.63 -19.64
C PRO A 69 0.56 -2.93 -19.76
N ILE A 70 -0.13 -3.99 -20.20
CA ILE A 70 0.53 -5.25 -20.54
C ILE A 70 1.47 -4.92 -21.71
N PRO A 71 2.79 -5.15 -21.61
CA PRO A 71 3.69 -4.91 -22.74
C PRO A 71 3.23 -5.77 -23.91
N ASP A 72 3.04 -5.15 -25.08
CA ASP A 72 2.79 -5.89 -26.33
C ASP A 72 3.92 -6.91 -26.53
N SER A 73 3.53 -8.19 -26.66
CA SER A 73 4.44 -9.33 -26.78
C SER A 73 5.08 -9.44 -28.16
#